data_AF-A0A4S4BXE0-F1
#
_entry.id   AF-A0A4S4BXE0-F1
#
_cell.length_a   1.000
_cell.length_b   1.000
_cell.length_c   1.000
_cell.angle_alpha   90.00
_cell.angle_beta   90.00
_cell.angle_gamma   90.00
#
_symmetry.space_group_name_H-M   'P 1'
#
loop_
_entity.id
_entity.type
_entity.pdbx_description
1 polymer ?
#
loop_
_entity_poly.entity_id
_entity_poly.type
_entity_poly.pdbx_seq_one_letter_code
_entity_poly.pdbx_strand_id
1 'polypeptide(L)' 'MKAIDHVQSENMNLLLEIYNLKTTVNELYSKKGPVNRDYINYSIKLDLLIKKYIDEKITILNDDLNEMRNQNKFSAS' A
#
# COMPACT_ATOMS: atom_id res chain seq x y z
N MET A 1 -29.12 8.07 -11.20
CA MET A 1 -28.17 7.53 -10.21
C MET A 1 -26.78 8.05 -10.57
N LYS A 2 -26.23 8.98 -9.80
CA LYS A 2 -24.82 9.37 -9.95
C LYS A 2 -24.02 8.26 -9.28
N ALA A 3 -23.32 7.45 -10.08
CA ALA A 3 -22.22 6.65 -9.57
C ALA A 3 -21.22 7.66 -9.00
N ILE A 4 -21.14 7.72 -7.67
CA ILE A 4 -20.06 8.44 -7.01
C ILE A 4 -18.85 7.55 -7.27
N ASP A 5 -18.01 7.97 -8.22
CA ASP A 5 -16.67 7.42 -8.42
C ASP A 5 -15.89 7.64 -7.12
N HIS A 6 -16.09 6.77 -6.14
CA HIS A 6 -15.34 6.75 -4.89
C HIS A 6 -14.00 6.06 -5.18
N VAL A 7 -13.20 6.67 -6.06
CA VAL A 7 -11.81 6.27 -6.23
C VAL A 7 -11.09 6.85 -5.03
N GLN A 8 -11.07 6.10 -3.92
CA GLN A 8 -10.20 6.43 -2.79
C GLN A 8 -8.78 6.56 -3.34
N SER A 9 -8.22 7.78 -3.29
CA SER A 9 -7.05 8.12 -4.08
C SER A 9 -5.86 7.27 -3.68
N GLU A 10 -5.30 6.53 -4.63
CA GLU A 10 -4.16 5.68 -4.40
C GLU A 10 -2.92 6.50 -3.99
N ASN A 11 -2.19 6.02 -2.97
CA ASN A 11 -0.96 6.68 -2.51
C ASN A 11 0.20 6.42 -3.48
N MET A 12 0.19 7.14 -4.60
CA MET A 12 1.18 7.00 -5.67
C MET A 12 2.61 7.28 -5.21
N ASN A 13 2.79 8.18 -4.22
CA ASN A 13 4.11 8.48 -3.66
C ASN A 13 4.70 7.26 -2.95
N LEU A 14 3.88 6.58 -2.12
CA LEU A 14 4.29 5.35 -1.44
C LEU A 14 4.61 4.24 -2.44
N LEU A 15 3.77 4.06 -3.47
CA LEU A 15 4.00 3.07 -4.52
C LEU A 15 5.29 3.33 -5.29
N LEU A 16 5.58 4.59 -5.64
CA LEU A 16 6.81 4.96 -6.31
C LEU A 16 8.04 4.74 -5.43
N GLU A 17 7.93 5.04 -4.13
CA GLU A 17 9.01 4.76 -3.17
C GLU A 17 9.27 3.26 -3.05
N ILE A 18 8.22 2.43 -2.93
CA ILE A 18 8.32 0.97 -2.92
C ILE A 18 8.99 0.46 -4.20
N TYR A 19 8.57 0.96 -5.36
CA TYR A 19 9.13 0.55 -6.66
C TYR A 19 10.63 0.87 -6.75
N ASN A 20 11.01 2.11 -6.46
CA ASN A 20 12.41 2.54 -6.52
C ASN A 20 13.28 1.76 -5.52
N LEU A 21 12.75 1.52 -4.33
CA LEU A 21 13.46 0.77 -3.30
C LEU A 21 13.64 -0.70 -3.68
N LYS A 22 12.62 -1.33 -4.28
CA LYS A 22 12.71 -2.69 -4.82
C LYS A 22 13.80 -2.82 -5.88
N THR A 23 13.88 -1.86 -6.80
CA THR A 23 14.96 -1.81 -7.80
C THR A 23 16.33 -1.71 -7.13
N THR A 24 16.46 -0.84 -6.12
CA THR A 24 17.71 -0.66 -5.36
C THR A 24 18.13 -1.94 -4.63
N VAL A 25 17.19 -2.62 -3.96
CA VAL A 25 17.44 -3.89 -3.26
C VAL A 25 17.91 -4.97 -4.22
N ASN A 26 17.27 -5.09 -5.39
CA ASN A 26 17.68 -6.05 -6.42
C ASN A 26 19.10 -5.78 -6.92
N GLU A 27 19.43 -4.51 -7.19
CA GLU A 27 20.79 -4.14 -7.59
C GLU A 27 21.83 -4.45 -6.49
N LEU A 28 21.51 -4.16 -5.23
CA LEU A 28 22.40 -4.46 -4.10
C LEU A 28 22.59 -5.95 -3.92
N TYR A 29 21.54 -6.76 -4.08
CA TYR A 29 21.65 -8.21 -4.06
C TYR A 29 22.60 -8.71 -5.15
N SER A 30 22.41 -8.26 -6.39
CA SER A 30 23.25 -8.68 -7.52
C SER A 30 24.71 -8.24 -7.39
N LYS A 31 24.96 -7.03 -6.85
CA LYS A 31 26.31 -6.45 -6.77
C LYS A 31 27.08 -6.86 -5.50
N LYS A 32 26.39 -6.94 -4.36
CA LYS A 32 27.01 -7.09 -3.03
C LYS A 32 26.52 -8.31 -2.25
N GLY A 33 25.46 -8.97 -2.70
CA GLY A 33 24.88 -10.14 -2.04
C GLY A 33 24.01 -9.82 -0.82
N PRO A 34 23.32 -10.85 -0.29
CA PRO A 34 22.31 -10.69 0.76
C PRO A 34 22.88 -10.39 2.16
N VAL A 35 24.16 -10.65 2.38
CA VAL A 35 24.83 -10.36 3.68
C VAL A 35 25.32 -8.91 3.77
N ASN A 36 25.20 -8.15 2.68
CA ASN A 36 25.60 -6.75 2.68
C ASN A 36 24.69 -5.92 3.59
N ARG A 37 25.29 -5.07 4.43
CA ARG A 37 24.54 -4.22 5.38
C ARG A 37 23.52 -3.31 4.69
N ASP A 38 23.86 -2.71 3.56
CA ASP A 38 22.95 -1.84 2.83
C ASP A 38 21.77 -2.66 2.30
N TYR A 39 22.03 -3.82 1.70
CA TYR A 39 20.97 -4.73 1.25
C TYR A 39 20.00 -5.06 2.38
N ILE A 40 20.51 -5.46 3.55
CA ILE A 40 19.68 -5.80 4.71
C ILE A 40 18.83 -4.59 5.13
N ASN A 41 19.45 -3.42 5.29
CA ASN A 41 18.76 -2.20 5.71
C ASN A 41 17.65 -1.80 4.72
N TYR A 42 17.95 -1.81 3.42
CA TYR A 42 16.97 -1.47 2.39
C TYR A 42 15.87 -2.51 2.25
N SER A 43 16.16 -3.79 2.46
CA SER A 43 15.16 -4.87 2.46
C SER A 43 14.18 -4.70 3.64
N ILE A 44 14.69 -4.41 4.84
CA ILE A 44 13.84 -4.11 6.01
C ILE A 44 12.96 -2.89 5.73
N LYS A 45 13.53 -1.81 5.16
CA LYS A 45 12.75 -0.62 4.80
C LYS A 45 11.66 -0.96 3.78
N LEU A 46 11.95 -1.80 2.80
CA LEU A 46 10.99 -2.23 1.78
C LEU A 46 9.80 -2.98 2.41
N ASP A 47 10.07 -3.92 3.32
CA ASP A 47 9.04 -4.66 4.04
C ASP A 47 8.13 -3.74 4.85
N LEU A 48 8.71 -2.72 5.51
CA LEU A 48 7.93 -1.73 6.26
C LEU A 48 7.02 -0.89 5.37
N LEU A 49 7.50 -0.47 4.19
CA LEU A 49 6.69 0.30 3.25
C LEU A 49 5.57 -0.54 2.62
N ILE A 50 5.86 -1.81 2.28
CA ILE A 50 4.83 -2.74 1.78
C ILE A 50 3.75 -2.95 2.84
N LYS A 51 4.15 -3.17 4.10
CA LYS A 51 3.20 -3.29 5.21
C LYS A 51 2.33 -2.04 5.33
N LYS A 52 2.93 -0.85 5.31
CA LYS A 52 2.20 0.42 5.35
C LYS A 52 1.17 0.52 4.22
N TYR A 53 1.54 0.14 3.01
CA TYR A 53 0.63 0.16 1.87
C TYR A 53 -0.54 -0.83 2.04
N ILE A 54 -0.27 -2.02 2.55
CA ILE A 54 -1.31 -3.01 2.87
C ILE A 54 -2.27 -2.47 3.94
N ASP A 55 -1.73 -1.86 5.00
CA ASP A 55 -2.52 -1.25 6.07
C ASP A 55 -3.41 -0.11 5.50
N GLU A 56 -2.87 0.74 4.62
CA GLU A 56 -3.66 1.76 3.90
C GLU A 56 -4.82 1.12 3.12
N LYS A 57 -4.57 0.03 2.37
CA LYS A 57 -5.64 -0.66 1.62
C LYS A 57 -6.69 -1.31 2.51
N ILE A 58 -6.30 -1.86 3.65
CA ILE A 58 -7.25 -2.43 4.61
C ILE A 58 -8.14 -1.32 5.19
N THR A 59 -7.58 -0.15 5.54
CA THR A 59 -8.37 0.99 6.01
C THR A 59 -9.39 1.42 4.96
N ILE A 60 -8.94 1.60 3.71
CA ILE A 60 -9.79 1.96 2.56
C ILE A 60 -10.98 0.98 2.43
N LEU A 61 -10.69 -0.32 2.42
CA LEU A 61 -11.71 -1.37 2.32
C LEU A 61 -12.70 -1.35 3.49
N ASN A 62 -12.22 -1.11 4.71
CA ASN A 62 -13.08 -1.03 5.89
C ASN A 62 -14.00 0.19 5.84
N ASP A 63 -13.50 1.33 5.35
CA ASP A 63 -14.29 2.55 5.18
C ASP A 63 -15.38 2.33 4.12
N ASP A 64 -15.04 1.74 2.97
CA ASP A 64 -16.00 1.38 1.93
C ASP A 64 -17.11 0.44 2.47
N LEU A 65 -16.73 -0.58 3.24
CA LEU A 65 -17.68 -1.51 3.85
C LEU A 65 -18.62 -0.81 4.85
N ASN A 66 -18.09 0.13 5.64
CA ASN A 66 -18.89 0.91 6.58
C ASN A 66 -19.88 1.83 5.86
N GLU A 67 -19.47 2.48 4.78
CA GLU A 67 -20.34 3.31 3.95
C GLU A 67 -21.50 2.49 3.35
N MET A 68 -21.20 1.34 2.74
CA MET A 68 -22.23 0.44 2.20
C MET A 68 -23.23 -0.01 3.27
N ARG A 69 -22.74 -0.36 4.48
CA ARG A 69 -23.60 -0.74 5.61
C ARG A 69 -24.54 0.39 6.02
N ASN A 70 -24.06 1.63 6.02
CA ASN A 70 -24.87 2.78 6.41
C ASN A 70 -25.94 3.09 5.36
N GLN A 71 -25.62 3.04 4.07
CA GLN A 71 -26.59 3.24 2.98
C GLN A 71 -27.74 2.21 3.01
N ASN A 72 -27.44 0.95 3.33
CA ASN A 72 -28.48 -0.10 3.46
C ASN A 72 -29.42 0.12 4.65
N LYS A 73 -28.96 0.73 5.76
CA LYS A 73 -29.84 1.05 6.91
C LYS A 73 -30.84 2.16 6.58
N PHE A 74 -30.42 3.19 5.85
CA PHE A 74 -31.29 4.30 5.45
C PHE A 74 -32.30 3.90 4.36
N SER A 75 -32.03 2.84 3.60
CA SER A 75 -32.93 2.34 2.55
C SER A 75 -34.03 1.42 3.05
N ALA A 76 -33.96 0.98 4.32
CA ALA A 76 -34.90 0.07 4.96
C ALA A 76 -35.83 0.74 6.00
N SER A 77 -35.75 2.07 6.13
CA SER A 77 -36.64 2.92 6.96
C SER A 77 -37.54 3.75 6.05
#